data_AF-A0A3D1I8U4-F1
#
_entry.id   AF-A0A3D1I8U4-F1
#
_cell.length_a   1.000
_cell.length_b   1.000
_cell.length_c   1.000
_cell.angle_alpha   90.00
_cell.angle_beta   90.00
_cell.angle_gamma   90.00
#
_symmetry.space_group_name_H-M   'P 1'
#
loop_
_entity.id
_entity.type
_entity.pdbx_description
1 polymer ?
#
loop_
_entity_poly.entity_id
_entity_poly.type
_entity_poly.pdbx_seq_one_letter_code
_entity_poly.pdbx_strand_id
1 'polypeptide(L)' 'MDPKLLELLACPVCPERPPLEERDGWLVCTSCGRRFPIRDGIPDLLPESAVEPQEGSTEP' A
#
# COMPACT_ATOMS: atom_id res chain seq x y z
N MET A 1 -9.49 -11.41 -22.84
CA MET A 1 -9.51 -11.10 -21.39
C MET A 1 -8.07 -11.15 -20.94
N ASP A 2 -7.43 -9.99 -20.91
CA ASP A 2 -5.97 -9.87 -20.92
C ASP A 2 -5.37 -10.09 -19.53
N PRO A 3 -4.44 -11.05 -19.35
CA PRO A 3 -3.81 -11.36 -18.06
C PRO A 3 -2.97 -10.19 -17.49
N LYS A 4 -2.67 -9.19 -18.33
CA LYS A 4 -1.88 -8.00 -17.99
C LYS A 4 -2.63 -6.95 -17.15
N LEU A 5 -3.94 -7.12 -16.93
CA LEU A 5 -4.75 -6.19 -16.15
C LEU A 5 -4.74 -6.49 -14.64
N LEU A 6 -4.46 -7.74 -14.24
CA LEU A 6 -4.49 -8.19 -12.83
C LEU A 6 -3.15 -8.13 -12.09
N GLU A 7 -2.02 -7.98 -12.80
CA GLU A 7 -0.69 -7.80 -12.19
C GLU A 7 -0.46 -6.35 -11.68
N LEU A 8 -1.51 -5.52 -11.74
CA LEU A 8 -1.56 -4.09 -11.46
C LEU A 8 -2.06 -3.77 -10.04
N LEU A 9 -1.74 -4.60 -9.04
CA LEU A 9 -1.94 -4.25 -7.62
C LEU A 9 -0.79 -3.35 -7.19
N ALA A 10 -0.88 -2.13 -7.69
CA ALA A 10 0.13 -1.12 -7.54
C ALA A 10 -0.38 0.01 -6.65
N CYS A 11 0.53 0.70 -5.98
CA CYS A 11 0.16 1.80 -5.09
C CYS A 11 -0.78 2.79 -5.82
N PRO A 12 -2.03 2.97 -5.33
CA PRO A 12 -3.04 3.80 -5.99
C PRO A 12 -2.70 5.30 -5.93
N VAL A 13 -1.74 5.67 -5.09
CA VAL A 13 -1.30 7.04 -4.88
C VAL A 13 -0.13 7.40 -5.81
N CYS A 14 0.75 6.45 -6.09
CA CYS A 14 1.93 6.69 -6.91
C CYS A 14 1.57 6.61 -8.40
N PRO A 15 1.99 7.60 -9.22
CA PRO A 15 1.70 7.59 -10.66
C PRO A 15 2.40 6.43 -11.38
N GLU A 16 3.60 6.06 -10.90
CA GLU A 16 4.43 4.97 -11.43
C GLU A 16 3.92 3.58 -11.05
N ARG A 17 2.88 3.49 -10.22
CA ARG A 17 2.27 2.22 -9.81
C ARG A 17 3.31 1.15 -9.36
N PRO A 18 4.14 1.47 -8.35
CA PRO A 18 5.10 0.54 -7.76
C PRO A 18 4.39 -0.59 -7.01
N PRO A 19 5.08 -1.74 -6.80
CA PRO A 19 4.53 -2.87 -6.07
C PRO A 19 4.34 -2.57 -4.57
N LEU A 20 3.35 -3.25 -3.99
CA LEU A 20 3.07 -3.24 -2.56
C LEU A 20 3.58 -4.54 -1.94
N GLU A 21 4.10 -4.47 -0.72
CA GLU A 21 4.63 -5.61 0.02
C GLU A 21 3.81 -5.81 1.29
N GLU A 22 3.33 -7.04 1.52
CA GLU A 22 2.56 -7.36 2.73
C GLU A 22 3.47 -7.48 3.95
N ARG A 23 3.15 -6.76 5.02
CA ARG A 23 3.84 -6.77 6.31
C ARG A 23 2.82 -6.70 7.44
N ASP A 24 2.78 -7.72 8.29
CA ASP A 24 1.96 -7.76 9.52
C ASP A 24 0.46 -7.42 9.30
N GLY A 25 -0.12 -7.83 8.18
CA GLY A 25 -1.52 -7.52 7.83
C GLY A 25 -1.73 -6.14 7.22
N TRP A 26 -0.67 -5.51 6.71
CA TRP A 26 -0.69 -4.25 5.99
C TRP A 26 0.01 -4.40 4.65
N LEU A 27 -0.47 -3.69 3.63
CA LEU A 27 0.26 -3.56 2.37
C LEU A 27 1.10 -2.29 2.40
N VAL A 28 2.41 -2.42 2.25
CA VAL A 28 3.37 -1.31 2.32
C VAL A 28 3.96 -1.05 0.93
N CYS A 29 3.83 0.17 0.45
CA CYS A 29 4.44 0.55 -0.83
C CYS A 29 5.96 0.64 -0.68
N THR A 30 6.71 -0.09 -1.50
CA THR A 30 8.19 -0.09 -1.46
C THR A 30 8.82 1.22 -1.98
N SER A 31 8.06 2.01 -2.75
CA SER A 31 8.50 3.30 -3.28
C SER A 31 8.19 4.49 -2.37
N CYS A 32 6.92 4.69 -1.98
CA CYS A 32 6.53 5.83 -1.12
C CYS A 32 6.43 5.51 0.38
N GLY A 33 6.52 4.25 0.79
CA GLY A 33 6.46 3.82 2.20
C GLY A 33 5.06 3.83 2.83
N ARG A 34 4.01 4.23 2.10
CA ARG A 34 2.62 4.25 2.61
C ARG A 34 2.12 2.85 2.94
N ARG A 35 1.30 2.75 3.98
CA ARG A 35 0.72 1.52 4.49
C ARG A 35 -0.78 1.51 4.27
N PHE A 36 -1.31 0.40 3.76
CA PHE A 36 -2.73 0.20 3.49
C PHE A 36 -3.25 -0.94 4.38
N PRO A 37 -4.32 -0.73 5.15
CA PRO A 37 -4.85 -1.75 6.06
C PRO A 37 -5.51 -2.90 5.30
N ILE A 38 -5.39 -4.12 5.82
CA ILE A 38 -6.17 -5.28 5.36
C ILE A 38 -7.33 -5.49 6.33
N ARG A 39 -8.57 -5.31 5.85
CA ARG A 39 -9.81 -5.45 6.64
C ARG A 39 -10.57 -6.69 6.16
N ASP A 40 -10.87 -7.61 7.07
CA ASP A 40 -11.58 -8.86 6.74
C ASP A 40 -10.85 -9.72 5.67
N GLY A 41 -9.52 -9.62 5.60
CA GLY A 41 -8.72 -10.25 4.55
C GLY A 41 -8.77 -9.54 3.19
N ILE A 42 -9.45 -8.39 3.10
CA ILE A 42 -9.52 -7.56 1.90
C ILE A 42 -8.62 -6.33 2.08
N PRO A 43 -7.63 -6.12 1.18
CA PRO A 43 -6.77 -4.95 1.26
C PRO A 43 -7.51 -3.67 0.87
N ASP A 44 -7.48 -2.68 1.75
CA ASP A 44 -8.07 -1.38 1.50
C ASP A 44 -7.10 -0.46 0.76
N LEU A 45 -7.10 -0.57 -0.57
CA LEU A 45 -6.28 0.25 -1.46
C LEU A 45 -6.96 1.57 -1.83
N LEU A 46 -7.72 2.17 -0.91
CA LEU A 46 -8.25 3.51 -1.12
C LEU A 46 -7.19 4.55 -0.73
N PRO A 47 -6.99 5.62 -1.52
CA PRO A 47 -6.06 6.70 -1.17
C PRO A 47 -6.38 7.35 0.18
N GLU A 48 -7.64 7.37 0.57
CA GLU A 48 -8.13 7.91 1.85
C GLU A 48 -7.76 7.04 3.06
N SER A 49 -7.63 5.72 2.86
CA SER A 49 -7.22 4.77 3.91
C SER A 49 -5.70 4.64 4.03
N ALA A 50 -4.96 5.23 3.09
CA ALA A 50 -3.51 5.16 3.05
C ALA A 50 -2.91 5.87 4.27
N VAL A 51 -2.19 5.12 5.09
CA VAL A 51 -1.46 5.67 6.24
C VAL A 51 -0.06 6.05 5.79
N GLU A 52 0.37 7.26 6.11
CA GLU A 52 1.74 7.70 5.85
C GLU A 52 2.74 6.82 6.62
N PRO A 53 3.95 6.58 6.07
CA PRO A 53 5.01 5.95 6.85
C PRO A 53 5.19 6.78 8.11
N GLN A 54 4.88 6.18 9.24
CA GLN A 54 5.09 6.81 10.54
C GLN A 54 6.59 6.90 10.74
N GLU A 55 7.18 8.00 10.25
CA GLU A 55 8.53 8.43 10.61
C GLU A 55 8.49 8.56 12.14
N GLY A 56 9.18 7.65 12.81
CA GLY A 56 9.00 7.43 14.24
C GLY A 56 9.01 8.75 15.02
N SER A 57 8.01 8.92 15.87
CA SER A 57 8.21 9.65 17.12
C SER A 57 9.38 9.00 17.85
N THR A 58 10.59 9.42 17.55
CA THR A 58 11.72 9.37 18.49
C THR A 58 11.78 10.72 19.16
N GLU A 59 10.81 10.98 20.03
CA GLU A 59 10.90 12.03 21.03
C GLU A 59 11.46 11.36 22.30
N PRO A 60 12.64 11.79 22.76
CA PRO A 60 12.71 12.33 24.11
C PRO A 60 13.20 13.78 24.17
#